data_AF-A0A2D3D518-F1
#
_entry.id   AF-A0A2D3D518-F1
#
_cell.length_a   1.000
_cell.length_b   1.000
_cell.length_c   1.000
_cell.angle_alpha   90.00
_cell.angle_beta   90.00
_cell.angle_gamma   90.00
#
_symmetry.space_group_name_H-M   'P 1'
#
loop_
_entity.id
_entity.type
_entity.pdbx_description
1 polymer ?
#
loop_
_entity_poly.entity_id
_entity_poly.type
_entity_poly.pdbx_seq_one_letter_code
_entity_poly.pdbx_strand_id
1 'polypeptide(L)'
;MRRIHLSQHRWRQIRTYIYRFVAIYIAALAVFYILLSHAQSTYASYEIYWEEAAGIATDVADSKPLQRAIDVIGTRPSPEGCADKPSTKNVTPWAVLDTWMQLRKSTNTMKQCAINQLEWAHVVIDTESRMTSHIMTETNGM
;
A
#
# COMPACT_ATOMS: atom_id res chain seq x y z
N MET A 1 41.43 37.63 14.26
CA MET A 1 41.04 36.25 13.87
C MET A 1 42.06 35.27 14.45
N ARG A 2 41.71 34.47 15.47
CA ARG A 2 42.63 33.47 16.06
C ARG A 2 42.73 32.26 15.13
N ARG A 3 43.90 32.03 14.51
CA ARG A 3 44.20 30.75 13.85
C ARG A 3 44.36 29.69 14.94
N ILE A 4 43.45 28.73 14.97
CA ILE A 4 43.56 27.55 15.83
C ILE A 4 44.70 26.70 15.25
N HIS A 5 45.88 26.76 15.85
CA HIS A 5 47.01 25.91 15.45
C HIS A 5 46.84 24.53 16.10
N LEU A 6 46.08 23.67 15.42
CA LEU A 6 45.92 22.27 15.80
C LEU A 6 47.20 21.51 15.48
N SER A 7 47.75 20.78 16.46
CA SER A 7 48.89 19.88 16.23
C SER A 7 48.55 18.85 15.13
N GLN A 8 49.55 18.45 14.33
CA GLN A 8 49.36 17.47 13.25
C GLN A 8 48.65 16.18 13.72
N HIS A 9 48.91 15.76 14.96
CA HIS A 9 48.27 14.60 15.59
C HIS A 9 46.76 14.79 15.78
N ARG A 10 46.32 15.94 16.30
CA ARG A 10 44.89 16.26 16.46
C ARG A 10 44.19 16.40 15.10
N TRP A 11 44.89 16.94 14.10
CA TRP A 11 44.38 17.04 12.73
C TRP A 11 44.13 15.66 12.09
N ARG A 12 45.05 14.69 12.28
CA ARG A 12 44.83 13.31 11.82
C ARG A 12 43.62 12.66 12.49
N GLN A 13 43.46 12.83 13.81
CA GLN A 13 42.31 12.29 14.53
C GLN A 13 40.99 12.87 14.02
N ILE A 14 40.92 14.19 13.84
CA ILE A 14 39.72 14.87 13.30
C ILE A 14 39.37 14.33 11.91
N ARG A 15 40.34 14.18 11.02
CA ARG A 15 40.12 13.60 9.68
C ARG A 15 39.54 12.18 9.76
N THR A 16 40.11 11.32 10.59
CA THR A 16 39.61 9.95 10.76
C THR A 16 38.16 9.93 11.27
N TYR A 17 37.81 10.80 12.21
CA TYR A 17 36.42 10.93 12.67
C TYR A 17 35.48 11.39 11.56
N ILE A 18 35.89 12.37 10.75
CA ILE A 18 35.11 12.83 9.60
C ILE A 18 34.89 11.70 8.61
N TYR A 19 35.93 10.94 8.25
CA TYR A 19 35.79 9.81 7.32
C TYR A 19 34.86 8.72 7.86
N ARG A 20 34.97 8.38 9.15
CA ARG A 20 34.06 7.42 9.79
C ARG A 20 32.62 7.90 9.77
N PHE A 21 32.40 9.17 10.10
CA PHE A 21 31.07 9.78 10.06
C PHE A 21 30.47 9.74 8.65
N VAL A 22 31.24 10.14 7.63
CA VAL A 22 30.81 10.11 6.23
C VAL A 22 30.50 8.68 5.78
N ALA A 23 31.35 7.70 6.13
CA ALA A 23 31.12 6.31 5.78
C ALA A 23 29.83 5.75 6.41
N ILE A 24 29.58 6.03 7.70
CA ILE A 24 28.36 5.63 8.39
C ILE A 24 27.14 6.31 7.75
N TYR A 25 27.23 7.60 7.44
CA TYR A 25 26.16 8.33 6.79
C TYR A 25 25.80 7.74 5.41
N ILE A 26 26.80 7.46 4.57
CA ILE A 26 26.58 6.84 3.26
C ILE A 26 25.97 5.44 3.40
N ALA A 27 26.45 4.63 4.35
CA ALA A 27 25.92 3.30 4.60
C ALA A 27 24.44 3.37 5.05
N ALA A 28 24.12 4.26 5.98
CA ALA A 28 22.74 4.48 6.42
C ALA A 28 21.85 4.94 5.27
N LEU A 29 22.33 5.89 4.46
CA LEU A 29 21.62 6.38 3.29
C LEU A 29 21.30 5.24 2.31
N ALA A 30 22.28 4.39 2.01
CA ALA A 30 22.10 3.24 1.13
C ALA A 30 21.02 2.29 1.65
N VAL A 31 21.02 1.98 2.96
CA VAL A 31 19.98 1.16 3.58
C VAL A 31 18.59 1.78 3.41
N PHE A 32 18.44 3.09 3.63
CA PHE A 32 17.16 3.75 3.45
C PHE A 32 16.68 3.74 1.99
N TYR A 33 17.58 3.90 1.01
CA TYR A 33 17.20 3.77 -0.40
C TYR A 33 16.79 2.34 -0.77
N ILE A 34 17.45 1.32 -0.19
CA ILE A 34 17.04 -0.08 -0.37
C ILE A 34 15.63 -0.31 0.20
N LEU A 35 15.36 0.18 1.41
CA LEU A 35 14.04 0.08 2.04
C LEU A 35 12.96 0.79 1.22
N LEU A 36 13.27 1.97 0.68
CA LEU A 36 12.37 2.72 -0.20
C LEU A 36 12.10 1.95 -1.50
N SER A 37 13.13 1.41 -2.13
CA SER A 37 13.00 0.59 -3.35
C SER A 37 12.12 -0.64 -3.10
N HIS A 38 12.34 -1.33 -1.98
CA HIS A 38 11.51 -2.47 -1.60
C HIS A 38 10.04 -2.07 -1.35
N ALA A 39 9.81 -0.94 -0.69
CA ALA A 39 8.46 -0.43 -0.48
C ALA A 39 7.78 -0.03 -1.81
N GLN A 40 8.52 0.49 -2.79
CA GLN A 40 8.01 0.78 -4.15
C GLN A 40 7.61 -0.49 -4.89
N SER A 41 8.45 -1.52 -4.82
CA SER A 41 8.14 -2.82 -5.40
C SER A 41 6.90 -3.44 -4.73
N THR A 42 6.81 -3.36 -3.41
CA THR A 42 5.65 -3.86 -2.66
C THR A 42 4.38 -3.12 -3.08
N TYR A 43 4.42 -1.79 -3.15
CA TYR A 43 3.30 -0.98 -3.61
C TYR A 43 2.81 -1.42 -5.00
N ALA A 44 3.72 -1.59 -5.96
CA ALA A 44 3.38 -2.02 -7.32
C ALA A 44 2.70 -3.40 -7.35
N SER A 45 3.12 -4.33 -6.50
CA SER A 45 2.44 -5.63 -6.39
C SER A 45 1.02 -5.51 -5.83
N TYR A 46 0.81 -4.64 -4.83
CA TYR A 46 -0.52 -4.41 -4.26
C TYR A 46 -1.43 -3.60 -5.18
N GLU A 47 -0.86 -2.77 -6.06
CA GLU A 47 -1.60 -2.00 -7.07
C GLU A 47 -2.32 -2.95 -8.02
N ILE A 48 -1.62 -3.99 -8.51
CA ILE A 48 -2.22 -5.05 -9.35
C ILE A 48 -3.32 -5.79 -8.57
N TYR A 49 -3.06 -6.18 -7.32
CA TYR A 49 -4.04 -6.88 -6.49
C TYR A 49 -5.30 -6.02 -6.24
N TRP A 50 -5.12 -4.71 -6.02
CA TRP A 50 -6.21 -3.77 -5.90
C TRP A 50 -7.02 -3.67 -7.20
N GLU A 51 -6.36 -3.56 -8.36
CA GLU A 51 -7.03 -3.53 -9.65
C GLU A 51 -7.86 -4.79 -9.89
N GLU A 52 -7.32 -5.97 -9.56
CA GLU A 52 -8.07 -7.24 -9.65
C GLU A 52 -9.28 -7.26 -8.72
N ALA A 53 -9.11 -6.89 -7.44
CA ALA A 53 -10.19 -6.83 -6.47
C ALA A 53 -11.29 -5.83 -6.87
N ALA A 54 -10.89 -4.65 -7.36
CA ALA A 54 -11.81 -3.63 -7.84
C ALA A 54 -12.52 -4.09 -9.13
N GLY A 55 -11.84 -4.84 -10.00
CA GLY A 55 -12.43 -5.48 -11.17
C GLY A 55 -13.53 -6.46 -10.80
N ILE A 56 -13.24 -7.41 -9.91
CA ILE A 56 -14.22 -8.39 -9.41
C ILE A 56 -15.45 -7.72 -8.81
N ALA A 57 -15.25 -6.70 -7.96
CA ALA A 57 -16.37 -5.97 -7.38
C ALA A 57 -17.19 -5.17 -8.42
N THR A 58 -16.56 -4.75 -9.52
CA THR A 58 -17.28 -4.13 -10.65
C THR A 58 -18.11 -5.17 -11.40
N ASP A 59 -17.52 -6.32 -11.73
CA ASP A 59 -18.21 -7.40 -12.41
C ASP A 59 -19.42 -7.91 -11.61
N VAL A 60 -19.29 -7.97 -10.28
CA VAL A 60 -20.41 -8.28 -9.38
C VAL A 60 -21.47 -7.19 -9.43
N ALA A 61 -21.08 -5.91 -9.33
CA ALA A 61 -22.01 -4.79 -9.36
C ALA A 61 -22.81 -4.69 -10.67
N ASP A 62 -22.19 -5.05 -11.80
CA ASP A 62 -22.80 -4.98 -13.13
C ASP A 62 -23.59 -6.27 -13.49
N SER A 63 -23.54 -7.29 -12.63
CA SER A 63 -24.16 -8.58 -12.86
C SER A 63 -25.66 -8.54 -12.62
N LYS A 64 -26.45 -8.57 -13.71
CA LYS A 64 -27.93 -8.63 -13.64
C LYS A 64 -28.46 -9.75 -12.73
N PRO A 65 -27.92 -10.99 -12.76
CA PRO A 65 -28.37 -12.04 -11.84
C PRO A 65 -28.20 -11.69 -10.36
N LEU A 66 -27.18 -10.90 -10.00
CA LEU A 66 -26.87 -10.56 -8.61
C LEU A 66 -27.62 -9.33 -8.11
N GLN A 67 -28.39 -8.65 -8.97
CA GLN A 67 -29.04 -7.38 -8.62
C GLN A 67 -29.93 -7.47 -7.38
N ARG A 68 -30.64 -8.59 -7.20
CA ARG A 68 -31.49 -8.80 -6.02
C ARG A 68 -30.68 -8.85 -4.72
N ALA A 69 -29.57 -9.60 -4.72
CA ALA A 69 -28.66 -9.63 -3.58
C ALA A 69 -28.01 -8.25 -3.33
N ILE A 70 -27.65 -7.52 -4.39
CA ILE A 70 -27.10 -6.16 -4.30
C ILE A 70 -28.09 -5.21 -3.65
N ASP A 71 -29.37 -5.25 -4.06
CA ASP A 71 -30.42 -4.39 -3.49
C ASP A 71 -30.60 -4.61 -1.98
N VAL A 72 -30.29 -5.81 -1.48
CA VAL A 72 -30.37 -6.17 -0.05
C VAL A 72 -29.13 -5.76 0.73
N ILE A 73 -27.93 -6.00 0.18
CA ILE A 73 -26.66 -5.72 0.87
C ILE A 73 -26.33 -4.23 0.85
N GLY A 74 -26.73 -3.55 -0.21
CA GLY A 74 -26.49 -2.14 -0.42
C GLY A 74 -25.19 -1.84 -1.17
N THR A 75 -24.80 -0.58 -1.11
CA THR A 75 -23.83 0.02 -2.02
C THR A 75 -22.42 -0.52 -1.83
N ARG A 76 -21.76 -0.79 -2.95
CA ARG A 76 -20.33 -1.08 -3.05
C ARG A 76 -19.48 0.00 -2.34
N PRO A 77 -18.42 -0.37 -1.61
CA PRO A 77 -17.49 0.61 -1.03
C PRO A 77 -16.83 1.50 -2.10
N SER A 78 -16.62 2.78 -1.80
CA SER A 78 -15.96 3.71 -2.73
C SER A 78 -14.49 3.31 -2.96
N PRO A 79 -14.01 3.33 -4.22
CA PRO A 79 -12.60 3.11 -4.55
C PRO A 79 -11.72 4.36 -4.39
N GLU A 80 -12.29 5.52 -4.04
CA GLU A 80 -11.55 6.79 -3.96
C GLU A 80 -10.46 6.77 -2.87
N GLY A 81 -9.27 7.27 -3.22
CA GLY A 81 -8.12 7.36 -2.32
C GLY A 81 -7.38 6.04 -2.06
N CYS A 82 -7.80 4.94 -2.70
CA CYS A 82 -7.20 3.62 -2.49
C CYS A 82 -5.89 3.40 -3.23
N ALA A 83 -5.62 4.15 -4.30
CA ALA A 83 -4.42 4.02 -5.14
C ALA A 83 -3.58 5.30 -5.24
N ASP A 84 -3.65 6.15 -4.22
CA ASP A 84 -2.90 7.41 -4.19
C ASP A 84 -1.43 7.15 -3.87
N LYS A 85 -0.65 6.92 -4.91
CA LYS A 85 0.80 6.73 -4.80
C LYS A 85 1.48 8.06 -4.49
N PRO A 86 2.21 8.19 -3.36
CA PRO A 86 3.02 9.38 -3.11
C PRO A 86 4.11 9.51 -4.19
N SER A 87 4.49 10.75 -4.52
CA SER A 87 5.55 10.99 -5.51
C SER A 87 6.87 10.42 -5.03
N THR A 88 7.39 9.42 -5.75
CA THR A 88 8.67 8.78 -5.46
C THR A 88 9.79 9.20 -6.43
N LYS A 89 9.54 10.19 -7.29
CA LYS A 89 10.55 10.70 -8.24
C LYS A 89 11.49 11.66 -7.53
N ASN A 90 12.80 11.48 -7.72
CA ASN A 90 13.86 12.39 -7.25
C ASN A 90 13.81 12.69 -5.74
N VAL A 91 13.66 11.63 -4.93
CA VAL A 91 13.61 11.76 -3.47
C VAL A 91 14.98 12.18 -2.93
N THR A 92 15.02 13.34 -2.29
CA THR A 92 16.25 13.86 -1.67
C THR A 92 16.64 13.00 -0.46
N PRO A 93 17.95 12.92 -0.11
CA PRO A 93 18.44 12.17 1.05
C PRO A 93 17.64 12.34 2.34
N TRP A 94 17.17 13.56 2.61
CA TRP A 94 16.46 13.93 3.84
C TRP A 94 14.97 13.55 3.81
N ALA A 95 14.42 13.32 2.61
CA ALA A 95 13.01 12.96 2.40
C ALA A 95 12.81 11.45 2.21
N VAL A 96 13.89 10.64 2.16
CA VAL A 96 13.81 9.19 1.91
C VAL A 96 12.94 8.49 2.95
N LEU A 97 13.16 8.79 4.23
CA LEU A 97 12.40 8.17 5.31
C LEU A 97 10.92 8.56 5.30
N ASP A 98 10.63 9.85 5.09
CA ASP A 98 9.25 10.35 5.02
C ASP A 98 8.50 9.74 3.83
N THR A 99 9.13 9.72 2.65
CA THR A 99 8.57 9.09 1.45
C THR A 99 8.32 7.60 1.67
N TRP A 100 9.23 6.90 2.35
CA TRP A 100 9.04 5.50 2.71
C TRP A 100 7.85 5.29 3.65
N MET A 101 7.67 6.14 4.67
CA MET A 101 6.53 6.07 5.58
C MET A 101 5.21 6.32 4.85
N GLN A 102 5.14 7.34 3.99
CA GLN A 102 3.95 7.65 3.20
C GLN A 102 3.59 6.49 2.27
N LEU A 103 4.59 5.88 1.62
CA LEU A 103 4.37 4.76 0.72
C LEU A 103 3.82 3.53 1.46
N ARG A 104 4.36 3.23 2.65
CA ARG A 104 3.82 2.16 3.53
C ARG A 104 2.38 2.43 3.95
N LYS A 105 2.06 3.68 4.31
CA LYS A 105 0.68 4.08 4.64
C LYS A 105 -0.25 3.84 3.44
N SER A 106 0.15 4.31 2.26
CA SER A 106 -0.63 4.14 1.03
C SER A 106 -0.82 2.65 0.66
N THR A 107 0.22 1.82 0.76
CA THR A 107 0.10 0.36 0.57
C THR A 107 -0.90 -0.28 1.54
N ASN A 108 -0.89 0.13 2.82
CA ASN A 108 -1.85 -0.41 3.79
C ASN A 108 -3.28 0.02 3.49
N THR A 109 -3.49 1.28 3.10
CA THR A 109 -4.81 1.78 2.67
C THR A 109 -5.31 0.98 1.47
N MET A 110 -4.48 0.80 0.45
CA MET A 110 -4.79 0.01 -0.74
C MET A 110 -5.19 -1.42 -0.39
N LYS A 111 -4.44 -2.07 0.51
CA LYS A 111 -4.75 -3.42 1.00
C LYS A 111 -6.13 -3.47 1.67
N GLN A 112 -6.43 -2.51 2.54
CA GLN A 112 -7.73 -2.46 3.21
C GLN A 112 -8.85 -2.24 2.20
N CYS A 113 -8.66 -1.36 1.23
CA CYS A 113 -9.63 -1.16 0.17
C CYS A 113 -9.88 -2.44 -0.62
N ALA A 114 -8.83 -3.15 -1.03
CA ALA A 114 -8.96 -4.40 -1.77
C ALA A 114 -9.76 -5.45 -0.98
N ILE A 115 -9.47 -5.57 0.33
CA ILE A 115 -10.24 -6.45 1.23
C ILE A 115 -11.71 -6.02 1.25
N ASN A 116 -12.01 -4.74 1.45
CA ASN A 116 -13.40 -4.27 1.51
C ASN A 116 -14.17 -4.54 0.20
N GLN A 117 -13.53 -4.40 -0.96
CA GLN A 117 -14.14 -4.71 -2.25
C GLN A 117 -14.46 -6.20 -2.39
N LEU A 118 -13.50 -7.07 -2.03
CA LEU A 118 -13.67 -8.52 -2.09
C LEU A 118 -14.68 -9.04 -1.07
N GLU A 119 -14.68 -8.49 0.15
CA GLU A 119 -15.66 -8.83 1.18
C GLU A 119 -17.07 -8.47 0.74
N TRP A 120 -17.27 -7.26 0.20
CA TRP A 120 -18.57 -6.88 -0.34
C TRP A 120 -19.01 -7.80 -1.48
N ALA A 121 -18.13 -8.06 -2.45
CA ALA A 121 -18.42 -8.96 -3.56
C ALA A 121 -18.77 -10.38 -3.09
N HIS A 122 -18.04 -10.89 -2.09
CA HIS A 122 -18.28 -12.20 -1.50
C HIS A 122 -19.65 -12.27 -0.81
N VAL A 123 -20.01 -11.25 -0.02
CA VAL A 123 -21.32 -11.19 0.67
C VAL A 123 -22.46 -11.14 -0.35
N VAL A 124 -22.30 -10.45 -1.47
CA VAL A 124 -23.27 -10.44 -2.58
C VAL A 124 -23.49 -11.83 -3.15
N ILE A 125 -22.40 -12.53 -3.48
CA ILE A 125 -22.48 -13.87 -4.06
C ILE A 125 -23.08 -14.87 -3.06
N ASP A 126 -22.67 -14.83 -1.79
CA ASP A 126 -23.21 -15.71 -0.75
C ASP A 126 -24.70 -15.47 -0.51
N THR A 127 -25.13 -14.21 -0.53
CA THR A 127 -26.54 -13.84 -0.34
C THR A 127 -27.40 -14.35 -1.50
N GLU A 128 -26.96 -14.18 -2.75
CA GLU A 128 -27.70 -14.73 -3.91
C GLU A 128 -27.81 -16.26 -3.85
N SER A 129 -26.74 -16.94 -3.44
CA SER A 129 -26.72 -18.40 -3.26
C SER A 129 -27.75 -18.86 -2.22
N ARG A 130 -27.85 -18.15 -1.09
CA ARG A 130 -28.84 -18.42 -0.05
C ARG A 130 -30.27 -18.14 -0.51
N MET A 131 -30.50 -17.05 -1.23
CA MET A 131 -31.81 -16.73 -1.81
C MET A 131 -32.26 -17.80 -2.79
N THR A 132 -31.36 -18.26 -3.66
CA THR A 132 -31.64 -19.29 -4.66
C THR A 132 -31.97 -20.64 -4.02
N SER A 133 -31.22 -21.04 -2.98
CA SER A 133 -31.47 -22.29 -2.26
C SER A 133 -32.77 -22.29 -1.46
N HIS A 134 -33.18 -21.15 -0.90
CA HIS A 134 -34.49 -20.99 -0.26
C HIS A 134 -35.66 -21.13 -1.25
N ILE A 135 -35.54 -20.55 -2.44
CA ILE A 135 -36.57 -20.68 -3.49
C ILE A 135 -36.71 -22.13 -3.95
N MET A 136 -35.59 -22.86 -4.11
CA MET A 136 -35.61 -24.28 -4.52
C MET A 136 -36.19 -25.22 -3.45
N THR A 137 -36.12 -24.87 -2.16
CA THR A 137 -36.71 -25.68 -1.08
C THR A 137 -38.20 -25.43 -0.91
N GLU A 138 -38.68 -24.21 -1.12
CA GLU A 138 -40.13 -23.92 -1.16
C GLU A 138 -40.83 -24.55 -2.37
N THR A 139 -40.15 -24.62 -3.51
CA THR A 139 -40.74 -25.16 -4.76
C THR A 139 -40.75 -26.69 -4.86
N ASN A 140 -39.83 -27.39 -4.18
CA ASN A 140 -39.79 -28.86 -4.14
C ASN A 140 -40.53 -29.47 -2.93
N GLY A 141 -41.07 -28.63 -2.04
CA GLY A 141 -41.86 -29.03 -0.87
C GLY A 141 -43.39 -28.99 -1.08
N MET A 142 -43.84 -28.66 -2.30
CA MET A 142 -45.23 -28.79 -2.76
C MET A 142 -45.37 -29.99 -3.71
#